data_AF-A0A7C6IAR2-F1
#
_entry.id   AF-A0A7C6IAR2-F1
#
_cell.length_a   1.000
_cell.length_b   1.000
_cell.length_c   1.000
_cell.angle_alpha   90.00
_cell.angle_beta   90.00
_cell.angle_gamma   90.00
#
_symmetry.space_group_name_H-M   'P 1'
#
loop_
_entity.id
_entity.type
_entity.pdbx_description
1 polymer ?
#
loop_
_entity_poly.entity_id
_entity_poly.type
_entity_poly.pdbx_seq_one_letter_code
_entity_poly.pdbx_strand_id
1 'polypeptide(L)'
;MNAFRCMNPVYHGRFFRSCQEKLILAVERGMGCEKIRSFLVSLYTDQATIINTEDVQQVSIKTLEKCILKPRQDLYVFILFNWIRYIFLPSIDPLIMDNLLIFGVGRIFSAYSNIGVQYCTDADLNFVLNESVPVKDERLFSRKVTQLKQTIWDLFGIIIEVNTAFTVLRLSEIQNRLSHPDSPTRLAATLFYKGNSHSFFVVHDNKNIRSSIFDEVAPLSDTLIFENFLGANPAKPSYMRLKNNEAQLTIISDATLEAEQADCVIGSKSFVKTCRKLAGIHPDLFPQHWFFSMKYTINRAYDYVSAMSHAGYSLRELGFSDACDPDYVFLCQSHRLMLYLQELIHIKLDSYTNLCDYSYLSAERFSGFMDPPSGKFRRDFDAMVLSPNFLLASQRQRYAAHAQSIHNKEEIILSLTDIQVCYLVDRFGLKIRHLDKGSGKNPVAAPYTWEGIGFFVLSAVENRLASIIGNKLAPAISVARRKNGS
;
A
#
# COMPACT_ATOMS: atom_id res chain seq x y z
N MET A 1 -22.29 22.99 -11.95
CA MET A 1 -21.36 24.06 -11.53
C MET A 1 -20.17 23.43 -10.81
N ASN A 2 -18.98 23.51 -11.41
CA ASN A 2 -17.70 23.81 -10.73
C ASN A 2 -16.62 23.90 -11.82
N ALA A 3 -16.16 25.13 -12.07
CA ALA A 3 -15.05 25.40 -12.95
C ALA A 3 -13.76 25.03 -12.22
N PHE A 4 -13.22 23.84 -12.49
CA PHE A 4 -11.95 23.39 -11.93
C PHE A 4 -10.80 24.17 -12.60
N ARG A 5 -10.35 25.25 -11.93
CA ARG A 5 -9.01 25.81 -12.11
C ARG A 5 -7.97 24.80 -11.59
N CYS A 6 -6.73 24.91 -12.03
CA CYS A 6 -5.58 24.17 -11.51
C CYS A 6 -5.69 24.03 -9.97
N MET A 7 -5.66 22.80 -9.44
CA MET A 7 -5.91 22.59 -8.01
C MET A 7 -4.68 23.03 -7.22
N ASN A 8 -4.84 23.99 -6.31
CA ASN A 8 -3.80 24.26 -5.33
C ASN A 8 -3.71 23.06 -4.38
N PRO A 9 -2.50 22.61 -4.01
CA PRO A 9 -2.32 21.51 -3.08
C PRO A 9 -2.94 21.86 -1.72
N VAL A 10 -3.59 20.88 -1.10
CA VAL A 10 -4.13 20.98 0.25
C VAL A 10 -3.17 20.26 1.20
N TYR A 11 -2.59 21.02 2.12
CA TYR A 11 -1.68 20.49 3.13
C TYR A 11 -2.40 20.28 4.46
N HIS A 12 -2.02 19.22 5.18
CA HIS A 12 -2.50 18.94 6.53
C HIS A 12 -1.99 19.99 7.52
N GLY A 13 -0.72 20.39 7.39
CA GLY A 13 -0.05 21.37 8.25
C GLY A 13 -0.28 22.83 7.86
N ARG A 14 -0.05 23.76 8.80
CA ARG A 14 0.05 25.21 8.49
C ARG A 14 1.41 25.58 7.89
N PHE A 15 2.45 24.81 8.19
CA PHE A 15 3.83 25.07 7.73
C PHE A 15 3.91 25.11 6.19
N PHE A 16 3.54 24.04 5.51
CA PHE A 16 3.60 23.96 4.05
C PHE A 16 2.65 24.95 3.35
N ARG A 17 1.50 25.28 3.96
CA ARG A 17 0.64 26.38 3.49
C ARG A 17 1.38 27.72 3.51
N SER A 18 2.03 28.06 4.61
CA SER A 18 2.81 29.29 4.71
C SER A 18 4.00 29.30 3.74
N CYS A 19 4.69 28.17 3.58
CA CYS A 19 5.77 28.06 2.58
C CYS A 19 5.24 28.23 1.16
N GLN A 20 4.03 27.73 0.86
CA GLN A 20 3.42 27.86 -0.46
C GLN A 20 3.10 29.33 -0.77
N GLU A 21 2.49 30.04 0.18
CA GLU A 21 2.18 31.47 0.05
C GLU A 21 3.46 32.30 -0.15
N LYS A 22 4.50 32.03 0.66
CA LYS A 22 5.80 32.70 0.53
C LYS A 22 6.47 32.43 -0.81
N LEU A 23 6.43 31.18 -1.28
CA LEU A 23 7.01 30.81 -2.56
C LEU A 23 6.26 31.48 -3.71
N ILE A 24 4.93 31.48 -3.70
CA ILE A 24 4.10 32.18 -4.71
C ILE A 24 4.48 33.66 -4.77
N LEU A 25 4.50 34.35 -3.62
CA LEU A 25 4.86 35.77 -3.55
C LEU A 25 6.29 36.03 -4.04
N ALA A 26 7.22 35.13 -3.76
CA ALA A 26 8.60 35.27 -4.20
C ALA A 26 8.74 35.08 -5.71
N VAL A 27 8.02 34.11 -6.30
CA VAL A 27 7.96 33.90 -7.74
C VAL A 27 7.32 35.11 -8.43
N GLU A 28 6.23 35.66 -7.89
CA GLU A 28 5.59 36.88 -8.39
C GLU A 28 6.53 38.10 -8.36
N ARG A 29 7.47 38.13 -7.41
CA ARG A 29 8.54 39.14 -7.32
C ARG A 29 9.75 38.84 -8.20
N GLY A 30 9.69 37.82 -9.06
CA GLY A 30 10.76 37.48 -10.00
C GLY A 30 11.85 36.57 -9.44
N MET A 31 11.55 35.72 -8.45
CA MET A 31 12.49 34.67 -8.02
C MET A 31 12.81 33.74 -9.18
N GLY A 32 14.08 33.69 -9.59
CA GLY A 32 14.55 32.84 -10.69
C GLY A 32 14.63 31.35 -10.31
N CYS A 33 14.66 30.49 -11.34
CA CYS A 33 14.64 29.02 -11.21
C CYS A 33 15.70 28.47 -10.26
N GLU A 34 16.94 28.97 -10.30
CA GLU A 34 18.01 28.49 -9.41
C GLU A 34 17.73 28.80 -7.92
N LYS A 35 17.13 29.96 -7.62
CA LYS A 35 16.73 30.28 -6.24
C LYS A 35 15.58 29.41 -5.77
N ILE A 36 14.63 29.10 -6.66
CA ILE A 36 13.52 28.18 -6.36
C ILE A 36 14.07 26.78 -6.10
N ARG A 37 14.98 26.28 -6.95
CA ARG A 37 15.66 24.99 -6.76
C ARG A 37 16.34 24.94 -5.39
N SER A 38 17.17 25.92 -5.06
CA SER A 38 17.87 25.96 -3.77
C SER A 38 16.90 26.02 -2.58
N PHE A 39 15.79 26.77 -2.71
CA PHE A 39 14.75 26.80 -1.68
C PHE A 39 14.10 25.42 -1.49
N LEU A 40 13.71 24.74 -2.57
CA LEU A 40 13.08 23.41 -2.50
C LEU A 40 14.03 22.36 -1.93
N VAL A 41 15.30 22.37 -2.34
CA VAL A 41 16.33 21.46 -1.81
C VAL A 41 16.56 21.71 -0.32
N SER A 42 16.77 22.96 0.09
CA SER A 42 16.96 23.29 1.51
C SER A 42 15.75 22.88 2.36
N LEU A 43 14.54 23.23 1.91
CA LEU A 43 13.31 22.87 2.61
C LEU A 43 13.18 21.35 2.73
N TYR A 44 13.47 20.60 1.66
CA TYR A 44 13.41 19.15 1.70
C TYR A 44 14.41 18.58 2.70
N THR A 45 15.68 18.96 2.62
CA THR A 45 16.71 18.46 3.54
C THR A 45 16.34 18.74 5.00
N ASP A 46 15.91 19.96 5.31
CA ASP A 46 15.53 20.36 6.67
C ASP A 46 14.34 19.54 7.18
N GLN A 47 13.28 19.42 6.37
CA GLN A 47 12.07 18.71 6.78
C GLN A 47 12.24 17.19 6.77
N ALA A 48 12.97 16.62 5.82
CA ALA A 48 13.25 15.19 5.76
C ALA A 48 14.04 14.74 7.00
N THR A 49 14.99 15.55 7.48
CA THR A 49 15.73 15.29 8.72
C THR A 49 14.82 15.29 9.96
N ILE A 50 13.79 16.14 9.97
CA ILE A 50 12.82 16.19 11.10
C ILE A 50 11.83 15.03 11.05
N ILE A 51 11.40 14.64 9.84
CA ILE A 51 10.32 13.68 9.63
C ILE A 51 10.83 12.24 9.68
N ASN A 52 12.00 11.97 9.09
CA ASN A 52 12.55 10.63 8.99
C ASN A 52 13.47 10.35 10.18
N THR A 53 13.16 9.31 10.95
CA THR A 53 14.03 8.82 12.01
C THR A 53 14.78 7.59 11.53
N GLU A 54 16.07 7.54 11.82
CA GLU A 54 16.93 6.37 11.57
C GLU A 54 16.76 5.29 12.65
N ASP A 55 16.01 5.59 13.72
CA ASP A 55 15.85 4.70 14.86
C ASP A 55 14.42 4.13 14.93
N VAL A 56 14.30 2.82 14.69
CA VAL A 56 13.06 2.04 14.88
C VAL A 56 12.44 2.30 16.25
N GLN A 57 13.27 2.55 17.28
CA GLN A 57 12.81 2.85 18.63
C GLN A 57 12.17 4.22 18.81
N GLN A 58 12.28 5.11 17.82
CA GLN A 58 11.62 6.42 17.87
C GLN A 58 10.26 6.41 17.19
N VAL A 59 9.96 5.39 16.38
CA VAL A 59 8.65 5.24 15.72
C VAL A 59 7.66 4.54 16.63
N SER A 60 6.53 5.20 16.90
CA SER A 60 5.40 4.61 17.62
C SER A 60 4.13 4.66 16.77
N ILE A 61 3.26 3.66 16.93
CA ILE A 61 1.95 3.62 16.24
C ILE A 61 1.13 4.88 16.51
N LYS A 62 1.20 5.43 17.73
CA LYS A 62 0.42 6.59 18.16
C LYS A 62 0.82 7.88 17.46
N THR A 63 2.11 8.04 17.16
CA THR A 63 2.67 9.27 16.57
C THR A 63 2.88 9.17 15.07
N LEU A 64 2.93 7.95 14.52
CA LEU A 64 3.19 7.64 13.11
C LEU A 64 2.43 8.55 12.14
N GLU A 65 1.11 8.60 12.26
CA GLU A 65 0.26 9.36 11.33
C GLU A 65 0.56 10.86 11.36
N LYS A 66 0.67 11.45 12.56
CA LYS A 66 0.76 12.92 12.73
C LYS A 66 2.18 13.45 12.58
N CYS A 67 3.18 12.68 12.97
CA CYS A 67 4.57 13.11 13.01
C CYS A 67 5.36 12.67 11.78
N ILE A 68 4.94 11.59 11.11
CA ILE A 68 5.70 10.99 10.01
C ILE A 68 4.88 11.02 8.72
N LEU A 69 3.78 10.26 8.66
CA LEU A 69 3.10 9.99 7.39
C LEU A 69 2.44 11.23 6.75
N LYS A 70 1.68 12.02 7.50
CA LYS A 70 1.03 13.24 6.98
C LYS A 70 2.05 14.35 6.67
N PRO A 71 3.01 14.67 7.55
CA PRO A 71 4.07 15.62 7.22
C PRO A 71 4.87 15.20 5.98
N ARG A 72 5.16 13.90 5.81
CA ARG A 72 5.84 13.38 4.62
C ARG A 72 5.01 13.58 3.36
N GLN A 73 3.70 13.32 3.43
CA GLN A 73 2.82 13.56 2.29
C GLN A 73 2.81 15.04 1.90
N ASP A 74 2.64 15.93 2.88
CA ASP A 74 2.68 17.37 2.64
C ASP A 74 4.02 17.79 2.01
N LEU A 75 5.14 17.25 2.51
CA LEU A 75 6.47 17.51 1.96
C LEU A 75 6.59 17.04 0.51
N TYR A 76 6.23 15.79 0.22
CA TYR A 76 6.33 15.21 -1.13
C TYR A 76 5.43 15.96 -2.12
N VAL A 77 4.18 16.24 -1.74
CA VAL A 77 3.27 17.05 -2.57
C VAL A 77 3.86 18.44 -2.80
N PHE A 78 4.37 19.10 -1.76
CA PHE A 78 4.97 20.43 -1.87
C PHE A 78 6.14 20.44 -2.85
N ILE A 79 7.08 19.50 -2.72
CA ILE A 79 8.26 19.42 -3.58
C ILE A 79 7.86 19.10 -5.02
N LEU A 80 7.08 18.04 -5.24
CA LEU A 80 6.70 17.60 -6.59
C LEU A 80 5.88 18.67 -7.32
N PHE A 81 4.86 19.23 -6.67
CA PHE A 81 4.01 20.24 -7.28
C PHE A 81 4.80 21.49 -7.67
N ASN A 82 5.61 22.03 -6.75
CA ASN A 82 6.34 23.27 -6.99
C ASN A 82 7.53 23.07 -7.95
N TRP A 83 8.18 21.90 -7.91
CA TRP A 83 9.21 21.57 -8.89
C TRP A 83 8.64 21.46 -10.30
N ILE A 84 7.53 20.75 -10.47
CA ILE A 84 6.88 20.64 -11.77
C ILE A 84 6.44 22.02 -12.26
N ARG A 85 5.77 22.79 -11.40
CA ARG A 85 5.18 24.08 -11.76
C ARG A 85 6.19 25.16 -12.10
N TYR A 86 7.26 25.28 -11.32
CA TYR A 86 8.17 26.43 -11.40
C TYR A 86 9.54 26.12 -12.01
N ILE A 87 9.90 24.85 -12.21
CA ILE A 87 11.18 24.45 -12.80
C ILE A 87 10.96 23.63 -14.06
N PHE A 88 10.16 22.55 -13.98
CA PHE A 88 9.97 21.67 -15.13
C PHE A 88 9.16 22.34 -16.25
N LEU A 89 7.93 22.79 -15.97
CA LEU A 89 7.03 23.39 -16.98
C LEU A 89 7.64 24.60 -17.68
N PRO A 90 8.31 25.56 -17.00
CA PRO A 90 8.97 26.67 -17.67
C PRO A 90 10.12 26.25 -18.60
N SER A 91 10.64 25.03 -18.44
CA SER A 91 11.64 24.48 -19.35
C SER A 91 11.02 23.85 -20.61
N ILE A 92 9.72 23.61 -20.65
CA ILE A 92 9.03 22.95 -21.77
C ILE A 92 8.65 24.00 -22.82
N ASP A 93 8.69 23.62 -24.09
CA ASP A 93 8.21 24.47 -25.19
C ASP A 93 6.74 24.87 -24.95
N PRO A 94 6.36 26.15 -25.08
CA PRO A 94 4.98 26.60 -24.86
C PRO A 94 3.94 25.82 -25.67
N LEU A 95 4.26 25.43 -26.91
CA LEU A 95 3.36 24.66 -27.76
C LEU A 95 3.05 23.28 -27.16
N ILE A 96 4.07 22.62 -26.58
CA ILE A 96 3.89 21.33 -25.89
C ILE A 96 3.10 21.55 -24.60
N MET A 97 3.44 22.59 -23.83
CA MET A 97 2.78 22.91 -22.57
C MET A 97 1.28 23.15 -22.74
N ASP A 98 0.86 23.88 -23.77
CA ASP A 98 -0.56 24.14 -24.07
C ASP A 98 -1.32 22.85 -24.45
N ASN A 99 -0.60 21.84 -24.93
CA ASN A 99 -1.12 20.55 -25.37
C ASN A 99 -0.83 19.39 -24.38
N LEU A 100 -0.55 19.73 -23.12
CA LEU A 100 -0.17 18.78 -22.08
C LEU A 100 -1.16 18.79 -20.91
N LEU A 101 -1.51 17.60 -20.42
CA LEU A 101 -2.15 17.39 -19.13
C LEU A 101 -1.15 16.67 -18.21
N ILE A 102 -0.95 17.17 -16.99
CA ILE A 102 -0.19 16.48 -15.94
C ILE A 102 -1.11 16.26 -14.74
N PHE A 103 -1.29 15.00 -14.35
CA PHE A 103 -2.04 14.67 -13.14
C PHE A 103 -1.38 13.55 -12.34
N GLY A 104 -1.47 13.68 -11.02
CA GLY A 104 -1.04 12.69 -10.05
C GLY A 104 -2.21 11.82 -9.58
N VAL A 105 -1.93 10.55 -9.33
CA VAL A 105 -2.83 9.61 -8.64
C VAL A 105 -2.09 8.97 -7.46
N GLY A 106 -2.68 7.95 -6.82
CA GLY A 106 -2.02 7.21 -5.74
C GLY A 106 -1.92 8.02 -4.44
N ARG A 107 -1.21 7.48 -3.44
CA ARG A 107 -1.31 8.00 -2.06
C ARG A 107 -0.70 9.38 -1.83
N ILE A 108 0.29 9.79 -2.62
CA ILE A 108 0.87 11.14 -2.52
C ILE A 108 -0.19 12.17 -2.92
N PHE A 109 -0.84 11.97 -4.06
CA PHE A 109 -1.72 12.95 -4.68
C PHE A 109 -3.22 12.75 -4.40
N SER A 110 -3.63 11.55 -4.01
CA SER A 110 -5.03 11.21 -3.83
C SER A 110 -5.59 11.73 -2.52
N ALA A 111 -6.78 12.32 -2.61
CA ALA A 111 -7.59 12.74 -1.47
C ALA A 111 -7.95 11.58 -0.53
N TYR A 112 -7.98 10.33 -1.00
CA TYR A 112 -8.34 9.17 -0.17
C TYR A 112 -7.21 8.65 0.74
N SER A 113 -6.01 9.26 0.72
CA SER A 113 -5.01 8.98 1.75
C SER A 113 -5.19 9.89 2.97
N ASN A 114 -6.12 9.54 3.86
CA ASN A 114 -6.38 10.34 5.06
C ASN A 114 -5.37 10.10 6.21
N ILE A 115 -4.40 9.21 6.02
CA ILE A 115 -3.38 8.83 7.02
C ILE A 115 -1.96 9.28 6.62
N GLY A 116 -1.73 9.72 5.37
CA GLY A 116 -0.42 10.16 4.88
C GLY A 116 0.29 9.12 4.02
N VAL A 117 1.60 9.26 3.83
CA VAL A 117 2.40 8.36 2.97
C VAL A 117 3.60 7.78 3.68
N GLN A 118 3.89 6.52 3.36
CA GLN A 118 5.13 5.87 3.80
C GLN A 118 6.31 6.44 3.03
N TYR A 119 7.53 6.25 3.55
CA TYR A 119 8.76 6.65 2.86
C TYR A 119 8.82 6.03 1.47
N CYS A 120 8.41 4.76 1.39
CA CYS A 120 8.44 3.99 0.16
C CYS A 120 7.27 4.21 -0.80
N THR A 121 6.63 5.39 -0.75
CA THR A 121 5.47 5.67 -1.59
C THR A 121 5.93 6.33 -2.87
N ASP A 122 5.64 5.69 -3.99
CA ASP A 122 5.92 6.25 -5.32
C ASP A 122 4.95 7.38 -5.68
N ALA A 123 5.44 8.31 -6.51
CA ALA A 123 4.67 9.41 -7.08
C ALA A 123 4.11 9.03 -8.45
N ASP A 124 2.85 8.56 -8.46
CA ASP A 124 2.11 8.17 -9.67
C ASP A 124 1.73 9.39 -10.54
N LEU A 125 2.67 9.93 -11.33
CA LEU A 125 2.48 11.08 -12.23
C LEU A 125 2.29 10.69 -13.69
N ASN A 126 1.15 11.10 -14.26
CA ASN A 126 0.77 10.84 -15.65
C ASN A 126 0.92 12.13 -16.47
N PHE A 127 1.57 12.02 -17.63
CA PHE A 127 1.78 13.09 -18.59
C PHE A 127 1.09 12.71 -19.89
N VAL A 128 0.06 13.46 -20.28
CA VAL A 128 -0.74 13.16 -21.46
C VAL A 128 -0.64 14.27 -22.49
N LEU A 129 -0.19 13.92 -23.69
CA LEU A 129 -0.05 14.84 -24.82
C LEU A 129 -1.25 14.75 -25.77
N ASN A 130 -1.60 15.89 -26.37
CA ASN A 130 -2.50 15.92 -27.52
C ASN A 130 -1.80 15.38 -28.78
N GLU A 131 -2.59 14.88 -29.73
CA GLU A 131 -2.10 14.43 -31.04
C GLU A 131 -1.43 15.52 -31.88
N SER A 132 -1.80 16.78 -31.63
CA SER A 132 -1.20 17.95 -32.29
C SER A 132 0.30 18.09 -32.05
N VAL A 133 0.87 17.45 -31.02
CA VAL A 133 2.29 17.50 -30.72
C VAL A 133 3.08 16.62 -31.70
N PRO A 134 4.04 17.18 -32.46
CA PRO A 134 4.86 16.40 -33.38
C PRO A 134 5.67 15.30 -32.67
N VAL A 135 5.86 14.15 -33.33
CA VAL A 135 6.61 13.00 -32.79
C VAL A 135 8.04 13.39 -32.33
N LYS A 136 8.68 14.33 -33.04
CA LYS A 136 10.00 14.85 -32.65
C LYS A 136 9.96 15.52 -31.27
N ASP A 137 8.91 16.29 -31.01
CA ASP A 137 8.74 17.07 -29.78
C ASP A 137 8.29 16.18 -28.62
N GLU A 138 7.45 15.17 -28.89
CA GLU A 138 7.13 14.11 -27.93
C GLU A 138 8.37 13.35 -27.46
N ARG A 139 9.30 13.00 -28.35
CA ARG A 139 10.57 12.35 -27.98
C ARG A 139 11.42 13.26 -27.11
N LEU A 140 11.48 14.56 -27.42
CA LEU A 140 12.19 15.54 -26.61
C LEU A 140 11.55 15.67 -25.23
N PHE A 141 10.22 15.75 -25.17
CA PHE A 141 9.45 15.80 -23.93
C PHE A 141 9.68 14.54 -23.07
N SER A 142 9.63 13.35 -23.66
CA SER A 142 9.88 12.08 -22.97
C SER A 142 11.27 12.02 -22.34
N ARG A 143 12.29 12.57 -23.02
CA ARG A 143 13.64 12.72 -22.44
C ARG A 143 13.65 13.69 -21.26
N LYS A 144 12.92 14.81 -21.34
CA LYS A 144 12.78 15.76 -20.23
C LYS A 144 12.04 15.15 -19.04
N VAL A 145 10.99 14.34 -19.26
CA VAL A 145 10.32 13.60 -18.19
C VAL A 145 11.29 12.59 -17.55
N THR A 146 12.10 11.90 -18.34
CA THR A 146 13.14 11.00 -17.82
C THR A 146 14.16 11.75 -16.96
N GLN A 147 14.61 12.93 -17.41
CA GLN A 147 15.49 13.81 -16.62
C GLN A 147 14.82 14.31 -15.34
N LEU A 148 13.54 14.67 -15.39
CA LEU A 148 12.76 15.05 -14.21
C LEU A 148 12.74 13.90 -13.20
N LYS A 149 12.41 12.68 -13.64
CA LYS A 149 12.39 11.48 -12.78
C LYS A 149 13.74 11.28 -12.09
N GLN A 150 14.83 11.30 -12.86
CA GLN A 150 16.18 11.15 -12.33
C GLN A 150 16.53 12.27 -11.36
N THR A 151 16.23 13.53 -11.70
CA THR A 151 16.57 14.68 -10.85
C THR A 151 15.81 14.64 -9.53
N ILE A 152 14.53 14.27 -9.55
CA ILE A 152 13.71 14.16 -8.34
C ILE A 152 14.20 13.01 -7.46
N TRP A 153 14.61 11.90 -8.07
CA TRP A 153 15.27 10.80 -7.37
C TRP A 153 16.60 11.25 -6.74
N ASP A 154 17.49 11.87 -7.50
CA ASP A 154 18.84 12.23 -7.04
C ASP A 154 18.80 13.28 -5.91
N LEU A 155 17.88 14.24 -5.97
CA LEU A 155 17.81 15.33 -5.00
C LEU A 155 16.95 15.01 -3.79
N PHE A 156 15.91 14.20 -3.96
CA PHE A 156 14.89 14.01 -2.94
C PHE A 156 14.68 12.54 -2.57
N GLY A 157 15.23 11.58 -3.30
CA GLY A 157 14.94 10.16 -3.10
C GLY A 157 13.46 9.84 -3.33
N ILE A 158 12.73 10.65 -4.11
CA ILE A 158 11.32 10.38 -4.44
C ILE A 158 11.27 9.68 -5.79
N ILE A 159 10.69 8.48 -5.82
CA ILE A 159 10.50 7.73 -7.05
C ILE A 159 9.25 8.27 -7.75
N ILE A 160 9.42 8.81 -8.95
CA ILE A 160 8.29 9.07 -9.86
C ILE A 160 8.06 7.79 -10.66
N GLU A 161 7.32 6.86 -10.07
CA GLU A 161 6.89 5.64 -10.73
C GLU A 161 5.58 5.91 -11.45
N VAL A 162 5.56 5.60 -12.73
CA VAL A 162 4.34 5.07 -13.34
C VAL A 162 4.84 3.89 -14.15
N ASN A 163 4.14 2.76 -14.09
CA ASN A 163 4.29 1.68 -15.07
C ASN A 163 4.53 2.35 -16.44
N THR A 164 5.60 2.01 -17.16
CA THR A 164 5.96 2.72 -18.41
C THR A 164 4.80 2.84 -19.38
N ALA A 165 3.83 1.93 -19.29
CA ALA A 165 2.58 1.99 -19.99
C ALA A 165 1.73 3.25 -19.69
N PHE A 166 1.89 4.01 -18.61
CA PHE A 166 1.00 5.13 -18.26
C PHE A 166 1.74 6.45 -17.95
N THR A 167 3.08 6.49 -18.03
CA THR A 167 3.83 7.70 -17.64
C THR A 167 3.69 8.82 -18.67
N VAL A 168 4.07 8.57 -19.92
CA VAL A 168 3.95 9.54 -21.02
C VAL A 168 3.12 8.87 -22.09
N LEU A 169 1.93 9.41 -22.35
CA LEU A 169 1.00 8.86 -23.32
C LEU A 169 0.43 9.95 -24.21
N ARG A 170 0.06 9.55 -25.41
CA ARG A 170 -0.85 10.34 -26.25
C ARG A 170 -2.30 10.06 -25.85
N LEU A 171 -3.18 11.04 -26.09
CA LEU A 171 -4.62 10.86 -25.84
C LEU A 171 -5.19 9.66 -26.62
N SER A 172 -4.79 9.47 -27.88
CA SER A 172 -5.25 8.31 -28.68
C SER A 172 -4.82 6.97 -28.08
N GLU A 173 -3.64 6.87 -27.46
CA GLU A 173 -3.19 5.64 -26.82
C GLU A 173 -4.08 5.26 -25.63
N ILE A 174 -4.53 6.25 -24.87
CA ILE A 174 -5.47 6.06 -23.77
C ILE A 174 -6.82 5.58 -24.33
N GLN A 175 -7.35 6.26 -25.35
CA GLN A 175 -8.62 5.91 -26.00
C GLN A 175 -8.57 4.52 -26.63
N ASN A 176 -7.47 4.17 -27.29
CA ASN A 176 -7.25 2.85 -27.88
C ASN A 176 -7.23 1.75 -26.81
N ARG A 177 -6.75 2.03 -25.60
CA ARG A 177 -6.81 1.08 -24.48
C ARG A 177 -8.21 0.96 -23.91
N LEU A 178 -8.93 2.07 -23.75
CA LEU A 178 -10.32 2.09 -23.29
C LEU A 178 -11.29 1.40 -24.27
N SER A 179 -10.95 1.38 -25.56
CA SER A 179 -11.72 0.71 -26.62
C SER A 179 -11.06 -0.58 -27.14
N HIS A 180 -10.01 -1.07 -26.48
CA HIS A 180 -9.18 -2.18 -26.99
C HIS A 180 -10.03 -3.45 -27.22
N PRO A 181 -9.83 -4.22 -28.32
CA PRO A 181 -10.62 -5.43 -28.58
C PRO A 181 -10.42 -6.51 -27.51
N ASP A 182 -9.19 -6.70 -27.05
CA ASP A 182 -8.86 -7.60 -25.93
C ASP A 182 -9.52 -7.14 -24.63
N SER A 183 -10.40 -7.97 -24.08
CA SER A 183 -11.23 -7.64 -22.91
C SER A 183 -10.40 -7.41 -21.63
N PRO A 184 -9.38 -8.22 -21.30
CA PRO A 184 -8.48 -7.95 -20.17
C PRO A 184 -7.79 -6.59 -20.24
N THR A 185 -7.24 -6.24 -21.41
CA THR A 185 -6.56 -4.95 -21.63
C THR A 185 -7.53 -3.78 -21.45
N ARG A 186 -8.71 -3.88 -22.08
CA ARG A 186 -9.77 -2.88 -21.95
C ARG A 186 -10.22 -2.69 -20.51
N LEU A 187 -10.52 -3.80 -19.81
CA LEU A 187 -10.93 -3.77 -18.42
C LEU A 187 -9.86 -3.15 -17.53
N ALA A 188 -8.58 -3.51 -17.69
CA ALA A 188 -7.49 -2.93 -16.91
C ALA A 188 -7.44 -1.39 -17.03
N ALA A 189 -7.54 -0.87 -18.26
CA ALA A 189 -7.56 0.56 -18.52
C ALA A 189 -8.80 1.23 -17.89
N THR A 190 -9.99 0.66 -18.10
CA THR A 190 -11.24 1.16 -17.51
C THR A 190 -11.14 1.22 -15.98
N LEU A 191 -10.64 0.15 -15.34
CA LEU A 191 -10.47 0.07 -13.89
C LEU A 191 -9.48 1.11 -13.36
N PHE A 192 -8.39 1.38 -14.09
CA PHE A 192 -7.41 2.40 -13.72
C PHE A 192 -8.03 3.80 -13.74
N TYR A 193 -8.65 4.22 -14.85
CA TYR A 193 -9.19 5.57 -14.96
C TYR A 193 -10.45 5.76 -14.12
N LYS A 194 -11.37 4.78 -14.07
CA LYS A 194 -12.55 4.85 -13.18
C LYS A 194 -12.14 4.85 -11.71
N GLY A 195 -11.17 4.02 -11.33
CA GLY A 195 -10.66 3.95 -9.96
C GLY A 195 -10.08 5.26 -9.44
N ASN A 196 -9.70 6.18 -10.34
CA ASN A 196 -9.11 7.48 -10.00
C ASN A 196 -9.97 8.68 -10.40
N SER A 197 -11.13 8.50 -11.04
CA SER A 197 -11.93 9.60 -11.62
C SER A 197 -12.43 10.62 -10.59
N HIS A 198 -12.49 10.25 -9.31
CA HIS A 198 -12.93 11.11 -8.21
C HIS A 198 -11.79 11.61 -7.31
N SER A 199 -10.53 11.25 -7.60
CA SER A 199 -9.43 11.42 -6.64
C SER A 199 -8.07 11.72 -7.27
N PHE A 200 -8.03 12.17 -8.52
CA PHE A 200 -6.79 12.59 -9.16
C PHE A 200 -6.48 14.06 -8.86
N PHE A 201 -5.20 14.40 -8.81
CA PHE A 201 -4.73 15.76 -8.57
C PHE A 201 -4.14 16.35 -9.85
N VAL A 202 -4.69 17.46 -10.32
CA VAL A 202 -4.20 18.12 -11.55
C VAL A 202 -3.06 19.07 -11.21
N VAL A 203 -1.86 18.75 -11.70
CA VAL A 203 -0.65 19.59 -11.55
C VAL A 203 -0.60 20.64 -12.67
N HIS A 204 -0.97 20.26 -13.89
CA HIS A 204 -1.09 21.14 -15.06
C HIS A 204 -2.29 20.70 -15.88
N ASP A 205 -3.23 21.60 -16.15
CA ASP A 205 -4.51 21.23 -16.76
C ASP A 205 -4.52 21.49 -18.27
N ASN A 206 -4.99 20.50 -19.01
CA ASN A 206 -5.60 20.70 -20.31
C ASN A 206 -7.02 20.11 -20.25
N LYS A 207 -8.01 20.99 -20.15
CA LYS A 207 -9.41 20.61 -19.91
C LYS A 207 -9.95 19.68 -20.99
N ASN A 208 -9.54 19.85 -22.25
CA ASN A 208 -10.01 19.03 -23.36
C ASN A 208 -9.47 17.60 -23.26
N ILE A 209 -8.17 17.44 -22.99
CA ILE A 209 -7.55 16.12 -22.75
C ILE A 209 -8.20 15.46 -21.53
N ARG A 210 -8.33 16.20 -20.43
CA ARG A 210 -8.91 15.70 -19.18
C ARG A 210 -10.35 15.20 -19.37
N SER A 211 -11.21 16.00 -20.00
CA SER A 211 -12.61 15.63 -20.26
C SER A 211 -12.67 14.41 -21.18
N SER A 212 -11.81 14.34 -22.21
CA SER A 212 -11.75 13.20 -23.14
C SER A 212 -11.37 11.86 -22.49
N ILE A 213 -10.68 11.88 -21.35
CA ILE A 213 -10.31 10.66 -20.60
C ILE A 213 -11.37 10.34 -19.55
N PHE A 214 -11.73 11.32 -18.72
CA PHE A 214 -12.52 11.05 -17.52
C PHE A 214 -14.02 11.08 -17.76
N ASP A 215 -14.53 11.81 -18.76
CA ASP A 215 -15.97 11.83 -19.05
C ASP A 215 -16.46 10.50 -19.63
N GLU A 216 -15.57 9.72 -20.25
CA GLU A 216 -15.88 8.37 -20.76
C GLU A 216 -16.08 7.37 -19.61
N VAL A 217 -15.25 7.47 -18.57
CA VAL A 217 -15.28 6.49 -17.46
C VAL A 217 -16.11 6.95 -16.27
N ALA A 218 -16.26 8.25 -16.02
CA ALA A 218 -16.99 8.76 -14.85
C ALA A 218 -18.44 8.24 -14.74
N PRO A 219 -19.23 8.12 -15.84
CA PRO A 219 -20.59 7.58 -15.80
C PRO A 219 -20.65 6.08 -15.51
N LEU A 220 -19.54 5.35 -15.65
CA LEU A 220 -19.52 3.92 -15.39
C LEU A 220 -19.76 3.62 -13.91
N SER A 221 -20.24 2.42 -13.63
CA SER A 221 -20.57 1.99 -12.26
C SER A 221 -19.38 2.09 -11.30
N ASP A 222 -19.60 2.67 -10.12
CA ASP A 222 -18.61 2.71 -9.02
C ASP A 222 -18.25 1.32 -8.48
N THR A 223 -18.99 0.29 -8.87
CA THR A 223 -18.66 -1.10 -8.56
C THR A 223 -17.32 -1.51 -9.18
N LEU A 224 -16.89 -0.82 -10.25
CA LEU A 224 -15.56 -0.97 -10.85
C LEU A 224 -14.44 -0.48 -9.94
N ILE A 225 -14.71 0.43 -8.98
CA ILE A 225 -13.72 0.83 -7.97
C ILE A 225 -13.35 -0.40 -7.13
N PHE A 226 -14.33 -1.21 -6.73
CA PHE A 226 -14.04 -2.46 -6.02
C PHE A 226 -13.23 -3.43 -6.87
N GLU A 227 -13.60 -3.63 -8.13
CA GLU A 227 -12.85 -4.51 -9.04
C GLU A 227 -11.39 -4.03 -9.18
N ASN A 228 -11.16 -2.72 -9.19
CA ASN A 228 -9.83 -2.15 -9.21
C ASN A 228 -9.03 -2.45 -7.94
N PHE A 229 -9.60 -2.29 -6.74
CA PHE A 229 -8.83 -2.43 -5.49
C PHE A 229 -8.79 -3.87 -4.96
N LEU A 230 -9.93 -4.57 -4.98
CA LEU A 230 -10.14 -5.84 -4.28
C LEU A 230 -10.55 -6.98 -5.22
N GLY A 231 -11.31 -6.70 -6.29
CA GLY A 231 -11.92 -7.71 -7.16
C GLY A 231 -10.97 -8.24 -8.25
N ALA A 232 -11.45 -8.46 -9.47
CA ALA A 232 -10.75 -9.24 -10.50
C ALA A 232 -9.91 -8.39 -11.48
N ASN A 233 -9.16 -7.39 -10.99
CA ASN A 233 -8.29 -6.60 -11.87
C ASN A 233 -7.21 -7.48 -12.53
N PRO A 234 -7.19 -7.63 -13.87
CA PRO A 234 -6.26 -8.53 -14.56
C PRO A 234 -4.82 -8.02 -14.55
N ALA A 235 -4.59 -6.72 -14.38
CA ALA A 235 -3.26 -6.11 -14.45
C ALA A 235 -2.44 -6.20 -13.16
N LYS A 236 -3.03 -6.65 -12.03
CA LYS A 236 -2.33 -6.70 -10.74
C LYS A 236 -2.83 -7.82 -9.81
N PRO A 237 -2.03 -8.26 -8.82
CA PRO A 237 -2.44 -9.29 -7.85
C PRO A 237 -3.36 -8.70 -6.78
N SER A 238 -4.62 -8.43 -7.14
CA SER A 238 -5.65 -7.94 -6.21
C SER A 238 -5.97 -8.95 -5.09
N TYR A 239 -6.66 -8.49 -4.03
CA TYR A 239 -7.04 -9.33 -2.90
C TYR A 239 -7.73 -10.63 -3.32
N MET A 240 -8.80 -10.54 -4.12
CA MET A 240 -9.56 -11.71 -4.54
C MET A 240 -8.73 -12.67 -5.40
N ARG A 241 -7.86 -12.14 -6.27
CA ARG A 241 -6.99 -12.97 -7.11
C ARG A 241 -5.95 -13.72 -6.31
N LEU A 242 -5.28 -13.06 -5.35
CA LEU A 242 -4.36 -13.71 -4.42
C LEU A 242 -5.07 -14.77 -3.57
N LYS A 243 -6.24 -14.42 -3.02
CA LYS A 243 -7.06 -15.33 -2.23
C LYS A 243 -7.45 -16.59 -2.99
N ASN A 244 -7.82 -16.45 -4.26
CA ASN A 244 -8.24 -17.55 -5.12
C ASN A 244 -7.09 -18.33 -5.77
N ASN A 245 -5.83 -17.89 -5.61
CA ASN A 245 -4.65 -18.33 -6.37
C ASN A 245 -4.76 -18.08 -7.89
N GLU A 246 -5.47 -17.03 -8.32
CA GLU A 246 -5.54 -16.55 -9.71
C GLU A 246 -4.38 -15.59 -10.04
N ALA A 247 -3.62 -15.19 -9.02
CA ALA A 247 -2.37 -14.46 -9.11
C ALA A 247 -1.43 -14.96 -8.00
N GLN A 248 -0.14 -14.85 -8.25
CA GLN A 248 0.89 -15.09 -7.24
C GLN A 248 1.36 -13.76 -6.64
N LEU A 249 1.85 -13.81 -5.40
CA LEU A 249 2.47 -12.66 -4.76
C LEU A 249 3.96 -12.66 -5.12
N THR A 250 4.35 -11.78 -6.04
CA THR A 250 5.76 -11.47 -6.26
C THR A 250 6.29 -10.67 -5.07
N ILE A 251 7.42 -11.10 -4.51
CA ILE A 251 8.18 -10.41 -3.48
C ILE A 251 9.58 -10.10 -3.97
N ILE A 252 10.26 -9.13 -3.35
CA ILE A 252 11.72 -9.04 -3.46
C ILE A 252 12.32 -9.65 -2.20
N SER A 253 13.17 -10.66 -2.40
CA SER A 253 13.81 -11.40 -1.32
C SER A 253 14.92 -10.59 -0.68
N ASP A 254 14.94 -10.52 0.65
CA ASP A 254 15.98 -9.80 1.39
C ASP A 254 17.36 -10.47 1.23
N ALA A 255 17.40 -11.78 0.89
CA ALA A 255 18.62 -12.55 0.75
C ALA A 255 19.27 -12.41 -0.64
N THR A 256 18.45 -12.39 -1.70
CA THR A 256 18.93 -12.38 -3.09
C THR A 256 18.82 -10.99 -3.73
N LEU A 257 17.98 -10.11 -3.19
CA LEU A 257 17.55 -8.85 -3.80
C LEU A 257 16.88 -9.03 -5.18
N GLU A 258 16.37 -10.24 -5.46
CA GLU A 258 15.69 -10.59 -6.69
C GLU A 258 14.19 -10.80 -6.48
N ALA A 259 13.43 -10.67 -7.57
CA ALA A 259 11.99 -10.91 -7.58
C ALA A 259 11.69 -12.42 -7.53
N GLU A 260 10.96 -12.85 -6.50
CA GLU A 260 10.62 -14.24 -6.24
C GLU A 260 9.10 -14.40 -6.05
N GLN A 261 8.57 -15.60 -6.28
CA GLN A 261 7.15 -15.89 -6.06
C GLN A 261 6.95 -16.48 -4.67
N ALA A 262 6.19 -15.80 -3.81
CA ALA A 262 5.87 -16.30 -2.48
C ALA A 262 4.97 -17.55 -2.58
N ASP A 263 5.42 -18.62 -1.94
CA ASP A 263 4.80 -19.95 -1.95
C ASP A 263 3.73 -20.13 -0.85
N CYS A 264 3.92 -19.46 0.29
CA CYS A 264 3.11 -19.63 1.50
C CYS A 264 2.40 -18.32 1.91
N VAL A 265 1.47 -17.85 1.07
CA VAL A 265 0.74 -16.59 1.32
C VAL A 265 -0.48 -16.77 2.22
N ILE A 266 -0.46 -16.13 3.40
CA ILE A 266 -1.57 -16.09 4.37
C ILE A 266 -2.86 -15.60 3.68
N GLY A 267 -3.94 -16.36 3.86
CA GLY A 267 -5.26 -16.07 3.28
C GLY A 267 -5.55 -16.70 1.92
N SER A 268 -4.53 -17.18 1.20
CA SER A 268 -4.74 -17.88 -0.08
C SER A 268 -5.40 -19.25 0.14
N LYS A 269 -6.25 -19.70 -0.80
CA LYS A 269 -6.92 -21.01 -0.70
C LYS A 269 -5.92 -22.17 -0.57
N SER A 270 -4.78 -22.08 -1.26
CA SER A 270 -3.73 -23.12 -1.22
C SER A 270 -3.08 -23.17 0.16
N PHE A 271 -2.78 -22.02 0.75
CA PHE A 271 -2.24 -21.90 2.10
C PHE A 271 -3.22 -22.37 3.17
N VAL A 272 -4.49 -21.96 3.10
CA VAL A 272 -5.53 -22.40 4.06
C VAL A 272 -5.68 -23.93 4.07
N LYS A 273 -5.66 -24.57 2.89
CA LYS A 273 -5.69 -26.04 2.78
C LYS A 273 -4.47 -26.68 3.45
N THR A 274 -3.32 -26.03 3.32
CA THR A 274 -2.05 -26.47 3.92
C THR A 274 -2.06 -26.33 5.44
N CYS A 275 -2.51 -25.19 5.98
CA CYS A 275 -2.64 -24.97 7.43
C CYS A 275 -3.67 -25.88 8.11
N ARG A 276 -4.78 -26.24 7.44
CA ARG A 276 -5.76 -27.19 7.99
C ARG A 276 -5.14 -28.56 8.32
N LYS A 277 -4.14 -29.00 7.55
CA LYS A 277 -3.42 -30.25 7.84
C LYS A 277 -2.62 -30.16 9.14
N LEU A 278 -1.96 -29.02 9.41
CA LEU A 278 -1.24 -28.77 10.66
C LEU A 278 -2.20 -28.66 11.85
N ALA A 279 -3.28 -27.89 11.70
CA ALA A 279 -4.27 -27.71 12.75
C ALA A 279 -4.96 -29.03 13.16
N GLY A 280 -5.08 -29.99 12.25
CA GLY A 280 -5.57 -31.34 12.54
C GLY A 280 -4.64 -32.19 13.42
N ILE A 281 -3.37 -31.79 13.56
CA ILE A 281 -2.40 -32.41 14.47
C ILE A 281 -2.43 -31.69 15.81
N HIS A 282 -2.25 -30.36 15.78
CA HIS A 282 -2.35 -29.52 16.97
C HIS A 282 -2.70 -28.07 16.54
N PRO A 283 -3.63 -27.39 17.23
CA PRO A 283 -4.13 -26.08 16.79
C PRO A 283 -3.09 -24.96 16.86
N ASP A 284 -2.02 -25.12 17.64
CA ASP A 284 -0.93 -24.15 17.79
C ASP A 284 0.26 -24.38 16.84
N LEU A 285 0.21 -25.42 16.00
CA LEU A 285 1.24 -25.60 14.96
C LEU A 285 1.00 -24.66 13.78
N PHE A 286 2.10 -24.15 13.23
CA PHE A 286 2.11 -23.20 12.11
C PHE A 286 3.27 -23.50 11.16
N PRO A 287 3.16 -23.17 9.85
CA PRO A 287 4.29 -23.30 8.93
C PRO A 287 5.39 -22.30 9.30
N GLN A 288 6.67 -22.69 9.30
CA GLN A 288 7.76 -21.75 9.62
C GLN A 288 8.00 -20.71 8.51
N HIS A 289 7.60 -21.03 7.28
CA HIS A 289 7.65 -20.10 6.15
C HIS A 289 6.24 -19.61 5.84
N TRP A 290 6.03 -18.30 5.97
CA TRP A 290 4.78 -17.64 5.61
C TRP A 290 5.03 -16.20 5.18
N PHE A 291 4.14 -15.71 4.32
CA PHE A 291 4.14 -14.35 3.80
C PHE A 291 2.75 -13.73 3.94
N PHE A 292 2.69 -12.49 4.39
CA PHE A 292 1.47 -11.71 4.49
C PHE A 292 1.59 -10.47 3.61
N SER A 293 0.75 -10.33 2.58
CA SER A 293 0.76 -9.13 1.74
C SER A 293 0.06 -7.99 2.45
N MET A 294 0.80 -7.02 2.97
CA MET A 294 0.24 -5.81 3.57
C MET A 294 -0.45 -4.93 2.52
N LYS A 295 0.18 -4.81 1.33
CA LYS A 295 -0.33 -4.02 0.20
C LYS A 295 -1.65 -4.56 -0.33
N TYR A 296 -1.69 -5.81 -0.77
CA TYR A 296 -2.84 -6.35 -1.51
C TYR A 296 -3.95 -6.91 -0.61
N THR A 297 -3.80 -6.87 0.72
CA THR A 297 -4.86 -7.20 1.67
C THR A 297 -5.45 -5.94 2.32
N ILE A 298 -4.98 -5.58 3.51
CA ILE A 298 -5.53 -4.54 4.37
C ILE A 298 -5.41 -3.16 3.72
N ASN A 299 -4.25 -2.83 3.15
CA ASN A 299 -4.03 -1.51 2.55
C ASN A 299 -5.01 -1.25 1.39
N ARG A 300 -5.18 -2.20 0.47
CA ARG A 300 -6.14 -2.05 -0.64
C ARG A 300 -7.60 -2.07 -0.19
N ALA A 301 -7.93 -2.78 0.89
CA ALA A 301 -9.28 -2.74 1.45
C ALA A 301 -9.61 -1.39 2.07
N TYR A 302 -8.65 -0.80 2.79
CA TYR A 302 -8.78 0.55 3.32
C TYR A 302 -8.83 1.59 2.18
N ASP A 303 -7.93 1.49 1.20
CA ASP A 303 -7.92 2.38 0.03
C ASP A 303 -9.28 2.34 -0.70
N TYR A 304 -9.90 1.16 -0.83
CA TYR A 304 -11.24 1.01 -1.41
C TYR A 304 -12.32 1.77 -0.62
N VAL A 305 -12.41 1.56 0.70
CA VAL A 305 -13.39 2.24 1.55
C VAL A 305 -13.19 3.76 1.48
N SER A 306 -11.94 4.21 1.49
CA SER A 306 -11.61 5.63 1.41
C SER A 306 -11.94 6.22 0.03
N ALA A 307 -11.67 5.50 -1.06
CA ALA A 307 -12.03 5.90 -2.42
C ALA A 307 -13.55 6.02 -2.60
N MET A 308 -14.32 5.08 -2.06
CA MET A 308 -15.79 5.15 -2.08
C MET A 308 -16.32 6.31 -1.24
N SER A 309 -15.74 6.57 -0.07
CA SER A 309 -16.08 7.75 0.74
C SER A 309 -15.86 9.06 -0.02
N HIS A 310 -14.75 9.16 -0.76
CA HIS A 310 -14.47 10.30 -1.65
C HIS A 310 -15.41 10.40 -2.85
N ALA A 311 -15.93 9.27 -3.34
CA ALA A 311 -16.98 9.23 -4.34
C ALA A 311 -18.36 9.62 -3.78
N GLY A 312 -18.48 9.90 -2.47
CA GLY A 312 -19.69 10.40 -1.82
C GLY A 312 -20.49 9.36 -1.06
N TYR A 313 -20.01 8.11 -0.95
CA TYR A 313 -20.70 7.05 -0.23
C TYR A 313 -20.47 7.16 1.28
N SER A 314 -21.54 7.11 2.05
CA SER A 314 -21.45 7.00 3.51
C SER A 314 -20.96 5.62 3.95
N LEU A 315 -20.39 5.53 5.15
CA LEU A 315 -20.00 4.24 5.75
C LEU A 315 -21.17 3.23 5.80
N ARG A 316 -22.40 3.72 6.00
CA ARG A 316 -23.63 2.92 5.98
C ARG A 316 -23.91 2.31 4.62
N GLU A 317 -23.69 3.05 3.54
CA GLU A 317 -23.85 2.53 2.19
C GLU A 317 -22.77 1.50 1.83
N LEU A 318 -21.62 1.53 2.52
CA LEU A 318 -20.54 0.55 2.41
C LEU A 318 -20.70 -0.66 3.34
N GLY A 319 -21.79 -0.71 4.13
CA GLY A 319 -22.11 -1.84 5.01
C GLY A 319 -21.60 -1.71 6.45
N PHE A 320 -21.10 -0.54 6.86
CA PHE A 320 -20.70 -0.25 8.24
C PHE A 320 -21.76 0.60 8.95
N SER A 321 -21.98 0.46 10.27
CA SER A 321 -22.99 1.27 10.97
C SER A 321 -22.67 2.77 10.95
N ASP A 322 -21.42 3.11 11.25
CA ASP A 322 -20.85 4.45 11.40
C ASP A 322 -19.32 4.37 11.58
N ALA A 323 -18.68 5.46 12.01
CA ALA A 323 -17.24 5.51 12.29
C ALA A 323 -16.82 4.68 13.53
N CYS A 324 -17.77 4.26 14.37
CA CYS A 324 -17.55 3.44 15.55
C CYS A 324 -17.85 1.95 15.29
N ASP A 325 -18.30 1.58 14.08
CA ASP A 325 -18.51 0.19 13.68
C ASP A 325 -17.25 -0.64 13.99
N PRO A 326 -17.35 -1.75 14.75
CA PRO A 326 -16.19 -2.52 15.17
C PRO A 326 -15.31 -3.02 14.02
N ASP A 327 -15.88 -3.28 12.84
CA ASP A 327 -15.15 -3.73 11.66
C ASP A 327 -14.49 -2.57 10.92
N TYR A 328 -15.11 -1.39 10.91
CA TYR A 328 -14.47 -0.19 10.39
C TYR A 328 -13.30 0.25 11.28
N VAL A 329 -13.48 0.20 12.60
CA VAL A 329 -12.41 0.47 13.58
C VAL A 329 -11.27 -0.54 13.41
N PHE A 330 -11.59 -1.83 13.28
CA PHE A 330 -10.62 -2.88 12.99
C PHE A 330 -9.84 -2.61 11.71
N LEU A 331 -10.52 -2.24 10.61
CA LEU A 331 -9.89 -1.96 9.33
C LEU A 331 -8.94 -0.76 9.44
N CYS A 332 -9.35 0.32 10.12
CA CYS A 332 -8.51 1.48 10.40
C CYS A 332 -7.25 1.12 11.21
N GLN A 333 -7.42 0.34 12.30
CA GLN A 333 -6.30 -0.07 13.15
C GLN A 333 -5.35 -1.02 12.43
N SER A 334 -5.89 -1.99 11.70
CA SER A 334 -5.09 -2.93 10.90
C SER A 334 -4.30 -2.20 9.83
N HIS A 335 -4.92 -1.23 9.15
CA HIS A 335 -4.22 -0.42 8.17
C HIS A 335 -3.08 0.37 8.81
N ARG A 336 -3.32 1.03 9.95
CA ARG A 336 -2.24 1.69 10.72
C ARG A 336 -1.11 0.73 11.12
N LEU A 337 -1.43 -0.51 11.49
CA LEU A 337 -0.41 -1.53 11.77
C LEU A 337 0.43 -1.84 10.53
N MET A 338 -0.21 -2.01 9.37
CA MET A 338 0.51 -2.26 8.12
C MET A 338 1.45 -1.10 7.81
N LEU A 339 0.97 0.14 7.87
CA LEU A 339 1.79 1.33 7.64
C LEU A 339 2.97 1.39 8.63
N TYR A 340 2.74 1.05 9.90
CA TYR A 340 3.79 1.01 10.91
C TYR A 340 4.86 -0.03 10.56
N LEU A 341 4.44 -1.27 10.24
CA LEU A 341 5.35 -2.34 9.84
C LEU A 341 6.16 -1.96 8.59
N GLN A 342 5.53 -1.30 7.63
CA GLN A 342 6.21 -0.82 6.42
C GLN A 342 7.29 0.21 6.72
N GLU A 343 7.01 1.16 7.61
CA GLU A 343 8.02 2.12 8.08
C GLU A 343 9.16 1.44 8.83
N LEU A 344 8.87 0.42 9.65
CA LEU A 344 9.92 -0.32 10.36
C LEU A 344 10.80 -1.15 9.42
N ILE A 345 10.21 -1.77 8.39
CA ILE A 345 10.97 -2.48 7.36
C ILE A 345 11.89 -1.48 6.63
N HIS A 346 11.38 -0.30 6.27
CA HIS A 346 12.19 0.74 5.66
C HIS A 346 13.40 1.13 6.52
N ILE A 347 13.19 1.46 7.79
CA ILE A 347 14.29 1.86 8.69
C ILE A 347 15.27 0.70 8.89
N LYS A 348 14.78 -0.53 9.08
CA LYS A 348 15.64 -1.69 9.33
C LYS A 348 16.50 -2.08 8.11
N LEU A 349 15.96 -1.94 6.91
CA LEU A 349 16.69 -2.25 5.68
C LEU A 349 17.63 -1.11 5.26
N ASP A 350 17.56 0.05 5.92
CA ASP A 350 18.36 1.26 5.67
C ASP A 350 18.58 1.56 4.17
N SER A 351 17.53 1.28 3.40
CA SER A 351 17.57 1.41 1.96
C SER A 351 16.18 1.77 1.50
N TYR A 352 16.12 2.72 0.59
CA TYR A 352 14.99 2.91 -0.29
C TYR A 352 15.51 2.71 -1.70
N THR A 353 15.32 1.53 -2.25
CA THR A 353 15.68 1.21 -3.62
C THR A 353 14.59 0.32 -4.21
N ASN A 354 14.53 0.23 -5.53
CA ASN A 354 13.65 -0.72 -6.22
C ASN A 354 13.96 -2.20 -5.88
N LEU A 355 14.99 -2.47 -5.07
CA LEU A 355 15.44 -3.78 -4.63
C LEU A 355 14.89 -4.16 -3.24
N CYS A 356 14.05 -3.32 -2.63
CA CYS A 356 13.48 -3.60 -1.31
C CYS A 356 11.95 -3.55 -1.38
N ASP A 357 11.31 -4.65 -1.02
CA ASP A 357 9.86 -4.77 -1.09
C ASP A 357 9.21 -4.64 0.30
N TYR A 358 8.60 -3.47 0.54
CA TYR A 358 7.85 -3.14 1.76
C TYR A 358 6.38 -3.56 1.66
N SER A 359 5.96 -4.29 0.61
CA SER A 359 4.57 -4.65 0.39
C SER A 359 4.11 -5.85 1.22
N TYR A 360 5.03 -6.58 1.85
CA TYR A 360 4.78 -7.81 2.59
C TYR A 360 5.53 -7.90 3.92
N LEU A 361 5.04 -8.79 4.78
CA LEU A 361 5.71 -9.24 6.01
C LEU A 361 5.92 -10.75 5.96
N SER A 362 7.10 -11.24 6.33
CA SER A 362 7.42 -12.67 6.45
C SER A 362 7.63 -13.06 7.91
N ALA A 363 7.68 -14.37 8.16
CA ALA A 363 8.07 -14.95 9.44
C ALA A 363 9.39 -14.37 9.98
N GLU A 364 10.42 -14.36 9.13
CA GLU A 364 11.76 -13.86 9.46
C GLU A 364 11.75 -12.36 9.80
N ARG A 365 11.11 -11.53 8.97
CA ARG A 365 10.98 -10.09 9.24
C ARG A 365 10.29 -9.84 10.57
N PHE A 366 9.20 -10.57 10.83
CA PHE A 366 8.43 -10.43 12.07
C PHE A 366 9.24 -10.83 13.31
N SER A 367 9.92 -11.99 13.31
CA SER A 367 10.79 -12.38 14.43
C SER A 367 11.86 -11.34 14.67
N GLY A 368 12.50 -10.87 13.60
CA GLY A 368 13.54 -9.86 13.68
C GLY A 368 13.07 -8.50 14.21
N PHE A 369 11.76 -8.23 14.33
CA PHE A 369 11.23 -7.07 15.06
C PHE A 369 10.91 -7.38 16.52
N MET A 370 10.58 -8.63 16.84
CA MET A 370 10.21 -9.10 18.19
C MET A 370 11.42 -9.49 19.05
N ASP A 371 12.54 -9.91 18.43
CA ASP A 371 13.71 -10.47 19.11
C ASP A 371 14.49 -9.50 20.03
N PRO A 372 14.58 -8.18 19.79
CA PRO A 372 15.18 -7.25 20.76
C PRO A 372 14.17 -6.87 21.87
N PRO A 373 14.38 -7.26 23.15
CA PRO A 373 13.46 -6.93 24.24
C PRO A 373 13.47 -5.44 24.63
N SER A 374 14.44 -4.66 24.17
CA SER A 374 14.63 -3.24 24.50
C SER A 374 13.80 -2.28 23.64
N GLY A 375 12.89 -2.79 22.79
CA GLY A 375 12.22 -1.98 21.79
C GLY A 375 10.79 -1.51 22.06
N LYS A 376 10.39 -0.37 21.46
CA LYS A 376 9.00 0.12 21.43
C LYS A 376 8.09 -0.75 20.58
N PHE A 377 8.62 -1.42 19.54
CA PHE A 377 7.82 -2.22 18.62
C PHE A 377 6.94 -3.24 19.35
N ARG A 378 7.56 -4.11 20.15
CA ARG A 378 6.84 -5.19 20.82
C ARG A 378 5.73 -4.65 21.72
N ARG A 379 6.03 -3.63 22.53
CA ARG A 379 5.05 -2.99 23.41
C ARG A 379 3.90 -2.36 22.62
N ASP A 380 4.21 -1.68 21.52
CA ASP A 380 3.21 -1.01 20.68
C ASP A 380 2.35 -2.03 19.90
N PHE A 381 2.97 -3.12 19.44
CA PHE A 381 2.30 -4.27 18.83
C PHE A 381 1.36 -4.95 19.84
N ASP A 382 1.85 -5.31 21.02
CA ASP A 382 1.07 -5.86 22.13
C ASP A 382 -0.14 -4.97 22.46
N ALA A 383 0.09 -3.66 22.62
CA ALA A 383 -0.96 -2.70 22.92
C ALA A 383 -2.03 -2.62 21.83
N MET A 384 -1.66 -2.77 20.56
CA MET A 384 -2.59 -2.74 19.44
C MET A 384 -3.37 -4.04 19.31
N VAL A 385 -2.71 -5.21 19.32
CA VAL A 385 -3.39 -6.51 19.14
C VAL A 385 -4.30 -6.85 20.31
N LEU A 386 -3.96 -6.39 21.52
CA LEU A 386 -4.78 -6.51 22.71
C LEU A 386 -5.84 -5.40 22.84
N SER A 387 -5.84 -4.41 21.95
CA SER A 387 -6.83 -3.34 21.99
C SER A 387 -8.26 -3.88 21.73
N PRO A 388 -9.29 -3.19 22.24
CA PRO A 388 -10.66 -3.48 21.89
C PRO A 388 -10.85 -3.38 20.37
N ASN A 389 -11.64 -4.30 19.80
CA ASN A 389 -11.97 -4.37 18.38
C ASN A 389 -10.82 -4.72 17.43
N PHE A 390 -9.60 -5.06 17.88
CA PHE A 390 -8.58 -5.63 17.00
C PHE A 390 -8.74 -7.17 16.89
N LEU A 391 -8.31 -7.90 17.92
CA LEU A 391 -8.57 -9.32 18.10
C LEU A 391 -9.90 -9.55 18.85
N LEU A 392 -10.55 -10.68 18.58
CA LEU A 392 -11.67 -11.17 19.39
C LEU A 392 -11.21 -11.49 20.82
N ALA A 393 -12.13 -11.49 21.79
CA ALA A 393 -11.80 -11.74 23.19
C ALA A 393 -11.05 -13.07 23.42
N SER A 394 -11.51 -14.16 22.79
CA SER A 394 -10.84 -15.46 22.82
C SER A 394 -9.47 -15.46 22.14
N GLN A 395 -9.31 -14.68 21.06
CA GLN A 395 -8.03 -14.52 20.38
C GLN A 395 -7.03 -13.74 21.22
N ARG A 396 -7.47 -12.71 21.97
CA ARG A 396 -6.61 -11.99 22.92
C ARG A 396 -6.11 -12.87 24.06
N GLN A 397 -6.98 -13.72 24.60
CA GLN A 397 -6.58 -14.70 25.63
C GLN A 397 -5.53 -15.67 25.10
N ARG A 398 -5.74 -16.22 23.88
CA ARG A 398 -4.78 -17.11 23.24
C ARG A 398 -3.46 -16.42 22.91
N TYR A 399 -3.50 -15.18 22.43
CA TYR A 399 -2.31 -14.34 22.23
C TYR A 399 -1.49 -14.21 23.51
N ALA A 400 -2.14 -13.83 24.61
CA ALA A 400 -1.48 -13.65 25.89
C ALA A 400 -0.86 -14.96 26.41
N ALA A 401 -1.57 -16.09 26.24
CA ALA A 401 -1.05 -17.41 26.57
C ALA A 401 0.19 -17.76 25.73
N HIS A 402 0.15 -17.58 24.40
CA HIS A 402 1.30 -17.82 23.52
C HIS A 402 2.49 -16.95 23.89
N ALA A 403 2.28 -15.65 24.14
CA ALA A 403 3.34 -14.73 24.53
C ALA A 403 4.00 -15.16 25.86
N GLN A 404 3.19 -15.63 26.81
CA GLN A 404 3.69 -16.17 28.07
C GLN A 404 4.46 -17.48 27.87
N SER A 405 3.97 -18.39 27.02
CA SER A 405 4.65 -19.65 26.71
C SER A 405 6.01 -19.44 26.05
N ILE A 406 6.15 -18.45 25.14
CA ILE A 406 7.45 -18.07 24.57
C ILE A 406 8.41 -17.61 25.66
N HIS A 407 7.94 -16.76 26.58
CA HIS A 407 8.75 -16.27 27.69
C HIS A 407 9.21 -17.36 28.65
N ASN A 408 8.30 -18.27 28.97
CA ASN A 408 8.56 -19.41 29.85
C ASN A 408 9.36 -20.51 29.14
N LYS A 409 9.63 -20.37 27.83
CA LYS A 409 10.24 -21.41 26.98
C LYS A 409 9.47 -22.73 27.03
N GLU A 410 8.15 -22.63 27.09
CA GLU A 410 7.25 -23.78 26.99
C GLU A 410 7.26 -24.34 25.57
N GLU A 411 6.94 -25.62 25.45
CA GLU A 411 6.92 -26.35 24.17
C GLU A 411 5.59 -27.07 23.99
N ILE A 412 5.16 -27.21 22.73
CA ILE A 412 4.04 -28.04 22.32
C ILE A 412 4.51 -29.49 22.31
N ILE A 413 3.93 -30.32 23.19
CA ILE A 413 4.24 -31.74 23.26
C ILE A 413 3.32 -32.51 22.31
N LEU A 414 3.90 -33.29 21.40
CA LEU A 414 3.21 -34.06 20.38
C LEU A 414 3.63 -35.53 20.47
N SER A 415 2.71 -36.43 20.12
CA SER A 415 2.99 -37.86 20.00
C SER A 415 2.90 -38.25 18.53
N LEU A 416 4.06 -38.37 17.87
CA LEU A 416 4.16 -38.56 16.42
C LEU A 416 5.06 -39.76 16.09
N THR A 417 4.83 -40.36 14.93
CA THR A 417 5.75 -41.34 14.33
C THR A 417 6.90 -40.62 13.62
N ASP A 418 8.04 -41.28 13.41
CA ASP A 418 9.17 -40.66 12.69
C ASP A 418 8.81 -40.22 11.27
N ILE A 419 7.96 -40.99 10.57
CA ILE A 419 7.44 -40.62 9.24
C ILE A 419 6.67 -39.29 9.32
N GLN A 420 5.84 -39.11 10.35
CA GLN A 420 5.11 -37.85 10.55
C GLN A 420 6.04 -36.70 10.91
N VAL A 421 7.06 -36.95 11.74
CA VAL A 421 8.08 -35.93 12.08
C VAL A 421 8.83 -35.49 10.83
N CYS A 422 9.36 -36.42 10.03
CA CYS A 422 10.04 -36.10 8.77
C CYS A 422 9.14 -35.30 7.84
N TYR A 423 7.89 -35.74 7.63
CA TYR A 423 6.92 -35.00 6.81
C TYR A 423 6.69 -33.58 7.32
N LEU A 424 6.57 -33.39 8.64
CA LEU A 424 6.34 -32.08 9.23
C LEU A 424 7.54 -31.12 9.09
N VAL A 425 8.75 -31.65 9.27
CA VAL A 425 9.99 -30.90 9.08
C VAL A 425 10.15 -30.54 7.60
N ASP A 426 10.06 -31.52 6.71
CA ASP A 426 10.30 -31.31 5.27
C ASP A 426 9.24 -30.40 4.64
N ARG A 427 7.98 -30.53 5.06
CA ARG A 427 6.87 -29.80 4.43
C ARG A 427 6.64 -28.42 5.01
N PHE A 428 6.88 -28.23 6.31
CA PHE A 428 6.51 -27.01 7.03
C PHE A 428 7.68 -26.33 7.74
N GLY A 429 8.89 -26.90 7.64
CA GLY A 429 10.10 -26.40 8.29
C GLY A 429 10.06 -26.49 9.81
N LEU A 430 9.14 -27.27 10.41
CA LEU A 430 8.94 -27.28 11.86
C LEU A 430 10.24 -27.63 12.60
N LYS A 431 10.59 -26.81 13.59
CA LYS A 431 11.68 -27.09 14.52
C LYS A 431 11.18 -28.06 15.59
N ILE A 432 11.56 -29.33 15.49
CA ILE A 432 11.10 -30.40 16.38
C ILE A 432 12.27 -31.03 17.13
N ARG A 433 12.09 -31.26 18.43
CA ARG A 433 13.06 -31.94 19.31
C ARG A 433 12.48 -33.24 19.84
N HIS A 434 13.21 -34.35 19.74
CA HIS A 434 12.80 -35.62 20.34
C HIS A 434 12.94 -35.57 21.87
N LEU A 435 11.91 -36.02 22.58
CA LEU A 435 11.90 -36.13 24.05
C LEU A 435 12.28 -37.54 24.50
N ASP A 436 11.86 -38.56 23.74
CA ASP A 436 12.22 -39.96 23.93
C ASP A 436 12.20 -40.68 22.57
N LYS A 437 13.08 -41.67 22.39
CA LYS A 437 13.23 -42.46 21.15
C LYS A 437 12.82 -43.95 21.32
N GLY A 438 12.30 -44.34 22.49
CA GLY A 438 12.15 -45.75 22.86
C GLY A 438 10.75 -46.39 22.77
N SER A 439 9.68 -45.64 22.47
CA SER A 439 8.29 -46.09 22.78
C SER A 439 7.33 -46.27 21.58
N GLY A 440 7.79 -46.25 20.33
CA GLY A 440 6.99 -46.56 19.13
C GLY A 440 6.02 -45.45 18.68
N LYS A 441 5.60 -44.55 19.58
CA LYS A 441 5.24 -43.17 19.26
C LYS A 441 6.27 -42.28 19.93
N ASN A 442 7.05 -41.53 19.16
CA ASN A 442 8.13 -40.72 19.70
C ASN A 442 7.54 -39.41 20.22
N PRO A 443 7.54 -39.15 21.54
CA PRO A 443 7.14 -37.85 22.04
C PRO A 443 8.14 -36.83 21.53
N VAL A 444 7.63 -35.78 20.90
CA VAL A 444 8.43 -34.69 20.37
C VAL A 444 7.89 -33.35 20.88
N ALA A 445 8.77 -32.36 20.91
CA ALA A 445 8.45 -31.00 21.31
C ALA A 445 8.66 -30.05 20.13
N ALA A 446 7.74 -29.09 19.97
CA ALA A 446 7.91 -27.94 19.07
C ALA A 446 7.82 -26.65 19.90
N PRO A 447 8.74 -25.68 19.73
CA PRO A 447 8.74 -24.47 20.55
C PRO A 447 7.63 -23.51 20.14
N TYR A 448 7.12 -22.75 21.11
CA TYR A 448 6.42 -21.49 20.78
C TYR A 448 7.47 -20.45 20.34
N THR A 449 7.17 -19.70 19.28
CA THR A 449 8.10 -18.70 18.73
C THR A 449 7.38 -17.41 18.34
N TRP A 450 8.15 -16.33 18.17
CA TRP A 450 7.61 -15.04 17.73
C TRP A 450 7.03 -15.12 16.31
N GLU A 451 7.64 -15.90 15.41
CA GLU A 451 7.08 -16.20 14.09
C GLU A 451 5.67 -16.82 14.20
N GLY A 452 5.46 -17.69 15.18
CA GLY A 452 4.16 -18.31 15.45
C GLY A 452 3.10 -17.32 15.91
N ILE A 453 3.48 -16.37 16.77
CA ILE A 453 2.60 -15.26 17.16
C ILE A 453 2.26 -14.37 15.97
N GLY A 454 3.26 -14.05 15.13
CA GLY A 454 3.04 -13.28 13.90
C GLY A 454 2.04 -13.97 12.98
N PHE A 455 2.23 -15.26 12.72
CA PHE A 455 1.30 -16.09 11.96
C PHE A 455 -0.11 -16.07 12.55
N PHE A 456 -0.25 -16.26 13.87
CA PHE A 456 -1.53 -16.27 14.56
C PHE A 456 -2.27 -14.94 14.37
N VAL A 457 -1.61 -13.81 14.64
CA VAL A 457 -2.21 -12.48 14.53
C VAL A 457 -2.59 -12.18 13.08
N LEU A 458 -1.69 -12.38 12.13
CA LEU A 458 -1.93 -12.06 10.72
C LEU A 458 -2.98 -12.97 10.08
N SER A 459 -3.07 -14.23 10.51
CA SER A 459 -4.16 -15.13 10.13
C SER A 459 -5.50 -14.68 10.71
N ALA A 460 -5.53 -14.19 11.97
CA ALA A 460 -6.75 -13.63 12.56
C ALA A 460 -7.19 -12.35 11.82
N VAL A 461 -6.23 -11.48 11.46
CA VAL A 461 -6.46 -10.28 10.68
C VAL A 461 -7.04 -10.62 9.30
N GLU A 462 -6.45 -11.59 8.59
CA GLU A 462 -6.96 -12.00 7.28
C GLU A 462 -8.36 -12.59 7.37
N ASN A 463 -8.61 -13.50 8.32
CA ASN A 463 -9.93 -14.12 8.49
C ASN A 463 -11.02 -13.07 8.76
N ARG A 464 -10.71 -12.04 9.56
CA ARG A 464 -11.66 -10.96 9.80
C ARG A 464 -11.83 -10.07 8.58
N LEU A 465 -10.75 -9.71 7.88
CA LEU A 465 -10.83 -8.97 6.62
C LEU A 465 -11.67 -9.70 5.58
N ALA A 466 -11.48 -11.01 5.45
CA ALA A 466 -12.26 -11.87 4.57
C ALA A 466 -13.76 -11.78 4.84
N SER A 467 -14.16 -11.79 6.12
CA SER A 467 -15.55 -11.60 6.54
C SER A 467 -16.06 -10.21 6.17
N ILE A 468 -15.27 -9.15 6.42
CA ILE A 468 -15.66 -7.76 6.07
C ILE A 468 -15.87 -7.62 4.56
N ILE A 469 -14.92 -8.11 3.76
CA ILE A 469 -15.01 -8.03 2.30
C ILE A 469 -16.22 -8.84 1.80
N GLY A 470 -16.40 -10.08 2.30
CA GLY A 470 -17.46 -10.97 1.84
C GLY A 470 -18.87 -10.59 2.30
N ASN A 471 -19.01 -10.05 3.52
CA ASN A 471 -20.31 -9.82 4.15
C ASN A 471 -20.74 -8.34 4.15
N LYS A 472 -19.80 -7.39 4.05
CA LYS A 472 -20.11 -5.95 4.06
C LYS A 472 -19.83 -5.33 2.70
N LEU A 473 -18.58 -5.37 2.25
CA LEU A 473 -18.16 -4.63 1.06
C LEU A 473 -18.75 -5.21 -0.24
N ALA A 474 -18.63 -6.52 -0.49
CA ALA A 474 -19.17 -7.15 -1.70
C ALA A 474 -20.71 -7.06 -1.80
N PRO A 475 -21.50 -7.26 -0.73
CA PRO A 475 -22.95 -7.07 -0.78
C PRO A 475 -23.36 -5.62 -1.00
N ALA A 476 -22.70 -4.64 -0.36
CA ALA A 476 -22.96 -3.22 -0.58
C ALA A 476 -22.85 -2.84 -2.07
N ILE A 477 -21.85 -3.40 -2.75
CA ILE A 477 -21.63 -3.23 -4.19
C ILE A 477 -22.73 -3.92 -5.00
N SER A 478 -23.20 -5.09 -4.60
CA SER A 478 -24.31 -5.77 -5.30
C SER A 478 -25.62 -4.96 -5.23
N VAL A 479 -25.84 -4.22 -4.14
CA VAL A 479 -26.96 -3.28 -3.99
C VAL A 479 -26.74 -2.03 -4.85
N ALA A 480 -25.51 -1.50 -4.90
CA ALA A 480 -25.17 -0.40 -5.81
C ALA A 480 -25.35 -0.78 -7.29
N ARG A 481 -25.03 -2.03 -7.68
CA ARG A 481 -25.32 -2.55 -9.04
C ARG A 481 -26.81 -2.50 -9.38
N ARG A 482 -27.69 -2.78 -8.41
CA ARG A 482 -29.15 -2.72 -8.60
C ARG A 482 -29.68 -1.30 -8.70
N LYS A 483 -29.06 -0.34 -8.00
CA LYS A 483 -29.46 1.08 -8.04
C LYS A 483 -28.99 1.82 -9.31
N ASN A 484 -27.85 1.43 -9.87
CA ASN A 484 -27.27 2.07 -11.05
C ASN A 484 -27.55 1.29 -12.36
N GLY A 485 -28.31 0.19 -12.27
CA GLY A 485 -28.72 -0.65 -13.40
C GLY A 485 -30.21 -0.55 -13.73
N SER A 486 -30.88 0.51 -13.26
CA SER A 486 -32.28 0.84 -13.53
C SER A 486 -32.39 2.18 -14.24
#